data_AF-A0A925G9D2-F1
#
_entry.id   AF-A0A925G9D2-F1
#
_cell.length_a   1.000
_cell.length_b   1.000
_cell.length_c   1.000
_cell.angle_alpha   90.00
_cell.angle_beta   90.00
_cell.angle_gamma   90.00
#
_symmetry.space_group_name_H-M   'P 1'
#
loop_
_entity.id
_entity.type
_entity.pdbx_description
1 polymer ?
#
loop_
_entity_poly.entity_id
_entity_poly.type
_entity_poly.pdbx_seq_one_letter_code
_entity_poly.pdbx_strand_id
1 'polypeptide(L)'
;MNILKITTFQAYLFWENIDKNLQNLGLRLSSIREKTDLIVLPEMFSTGFSMNPEKLAEEMDGKTMQWMEAQAKKFDCVVTGSLIIKE
;
A
#
# COMPACT_ATOMS: atom_id res chain seq x y z
N MET A 1 23.36 -6.85 15.25
CA MET A 1 22.30 -5.98 14.70
C MET A 1 22.53 -5.84 13.22
N ASN A 2 21.52 -6.14 12.41
CA ASN A 2 21.59 -5.98 10.95
C ASN A 2 21.08 -4.57 10.57
N ILE A 3 21.56 -4.03 9.46
CA ILE A 3 21.05 -2.77 8.91
C ILE A 3 19.65 -3.03 8.34
N LEU A 4 18.66 -2.23 8.74
CA LEU A 4 17.31 -2.26 8.19
C LEU A 4 17.17 -1.16 7.14
N LYS A 5 16.90 -1.53 5.89
CA LYS A 5 16.66 -0.58 4.80
C LYS A 5 15.16 -0.33 4.64
N ILE A 6 14.80 0.94 4.74
CA ILE A 6 13.40 1.40 4.67
C ILE A 6 13.20 2.18 3.38
N THR A 7 12.17 1.80 2.62
CA THR A 7 11.65 2.57 1.49
C THR A 7 10.38 3.27 1.92
N THR A 8 10.40 4.59 1.95
CA THR A 8 9.19 5.40 2.17
C THR A 8 8.63 5.85 0.83
N PHE A 9 7.30 5.89 0.73
CA PHE A 9 6.65 6.22 -0.53
C PHE A 9 5.71 7.43 -0.38
N GLN A 10 6.07 8.54 -1.03
CA GLN A 10 5.21 9.71 -1.15
C GLN A 10 4.51 9.70 -2.51
N ALA A 11 3.19 9.58 -2.49
CA ALA A 11 2.37 9.40 -3.67
C ALA A 11 1.37 10.54 -3.86
N TYR A 12 1.09 10.90 -5.11
CA TYR A 12 -0.22 11.47 -5.42
C TYR A 12 -1.23 10.32 -5.47
N LEU A 13 -2.26 10.39 -4.62
CA LEU A 13 -3.34 9.41 -4.55
C LEU A 13 -4.53 9.89 -5.36
N PHE A 14 -5.11 8.98 -6.13
CA PHE A 14 -6.36 9.18 -6.85
C PHE A 14 -7.51 9.11 -5.84
N TRP A 15 -8.26 10.20 -5.73
CA TRP A 15 -9.38 10.31 -4.78
C TRP A 15 -10.40 9.17 -4.99
N GLU A 16 -10.66 8.43 -3.92
CA GLU A 16 -11.63 7.35 -3.78
C GLU A 16 -11.53 6.25 -4.87
N ASN A 17 -10.33 6.06 -5.44
CA ASN A 17 -10.12 5.12 -6.54
C ASN A 17 -9.04 4.07 -6.21
N ILE A 18 -9.50 2.96 -5.63
CA ILE A 18 -8.68 1.81 -5.23
C ILE A 18 -7.83 1.30 -6.40
N ASP A 19 -8.45 1.01 -7.54
CA ASP A 19 -7.76 0.39 -8.67
C ASP A 19 -6.63 1.25 -9.23
N LYS A 20 -6.89 2.55 -9.41
CA LYS A 20 -5.86 3.48 -9.90
C LYS A 20 -4.73 3.64 -8.88
N ASN A 21 -5.05 3.66 -7.58
CA ASN A 21 -4.03 3.74 -6.55
C ASN A 21 -3.14 2.50 -6.51
N LEU A 22 -3.73 1.29 -6.50
CA LEU A 22 -2.96 0.05 -6.49
C LEU A 22 -2.10 -0.10 -7.77
N GLN A 23 -2.63 0.30 -8.93
CA GLN A 23 -1.87 0.31 -10.18
C GLN A 23 -0.71 1.30 -10.13
N ASN A 24 -0.97 2.55 -9.74
CA ASN A 24 0.06 3.60 -9.64
C ASN A 24 1.15 3.22 -8.63
N LEU A 25 0.76 2.73 -7.45
CA LEU A 25 1.70 2.27 -6.43
C LEU A 25 2.51 1.07 -6.95
N GLY A 26 1.87 0.07 -7.54
CA GLY A 26 2.56 -1.10 -8.09
C GLY A 26 3.59 -0.74 -9.17
N LEU A 27 3.24 0.20 -10.07
CA LEU A 27 4.17 0.71 -11.08
C LEU A 27 5.37 1.41 -10.45
N ARG A 28 5.15 2.22 -9.41
CA ARG A 28 6.23 2.95 -8.75
C ARG A 28 7.11 2.06 -7.87
N LEU A 29 6.54 1.09 -7.17
CA LEU A 29 7.31 0.09 -6.44
C LEU A 29 8.17 -0.75 -7.40
N SER A 30 7.74 -0.96 -8.65
CA SER A 30 8.53 -1.70 -9.65
C SER A 30 9.86 -1.01 -10.04
N SER A 31 10.04 0.27 -9.72
CA SER A 31 11.31 0.97 -9.95
C SER A 31 12.33 0.76 -8.84
N ILE A 32 11.98 0.09 -7.73
CA ILE A 32 12.93 -0.26 -6.67
C ILE A 32 13.95 -1.24 -7.25
N ARG A 33 15.24 -0.86 -7.23
CA ARG A 33 16.36 -1.68 -7.73
C ARG A 33 17.18 -2.31 -6.62
N GLU A 34 17.16 -1.71 -5.45
CA GLU A 34 17.91 -2.17 -4.29
C GLU A 34 17.03 -3.04 -3.41
N LYS A 35 17.64 -3.98 -2.68
CA LYS A 35 16.94 -4.72 -1.63
C LYS A 35 16.37 -3.73 -0.62
N THR A 36 15.13 -3.95 -0.19
CA THR A 36 14.46 -3.20 0.89
C THR A 36 13.89 -4.20 1.89
N ASP A 37 13.87 -3.85 3.17
CA ASP A 37 13.35 -4.71 4.23
C ASP A 37 11.96 -4.26 4.70
N LEU A 38 11.64 -2.97 4.51
CA LEU A 38 10.36 -2.38 4.87
C LEU A 38 9.95 -1.32 3.84
N ILE A 39 8.73 -1.45 3.31
CA ILE A 39 8.06 -0.45 2.50
C ILE A 39 6.95 0.21 3.33
N VAL A 40 7.01 1.53 3.48
CA VAL A 40 5.99 2.33 4.16
C VAL A 40 5.19 3.12 3.13
N LEU A 41 3.91 2.77 2.99
CA LEU A 41 2.94 3.42 2.12
C LEU A 41 2.25 4.59 2.85
N PRO A 42 1.66 5.54 2.11
CA PRO A 42 0.85 6.60 2.69
C PRO A 42 -0.29 6.07 3.55
N GLU A 43 -0.80 6.93 4.43
CA GLU A 43 -2.10 6.73 5.07
C GLU A 43 -3.21 6.66 4.02
N MET A 44 -4.15 5.72 4.20
CA MET A 44 -5.31 5.51 3.32
C MET A 44 -4.92 5.38 1.85
N PHE A 45 -3.83 4.66 1.56
CA PHE A 45 -3.19 4.68 0.25
C PHE A 45 -4.08 4.15 -0.89
N SER A 46 -5.09 3.34 -0.58
CA SER A 46 -6.01 2.83 -1.60
C SER A 46 -7.06 3.85 -2.01
N THR A 47 -7.41 4.81 -1.15
CA THR A 47 -8.57 5.70 -1.37
C THR A 47 -8.21 7.18 -1.34
N GLY A 48 -7.05 7.55 -0.79
CA GLY A 48 -6.84 8.91 -0.30
C GLY A 48 -7.68 9.17 0.94
N PHE A 49 -7.32 10.19 1.72
CA PHE A 49 -7.94 10.50 3.01
C PHE A 49 -9.42 10.92 2.89
N SER A 50 -10.32 9.95 2.68
CA SER A 50 -11.75 10.16 2.44
C SER A 50 -12.55 10.19 3.73
N MET A 51 -13.56 11.05 3.74
CA MET A 51 -14.56 11.15 4.81
C MET A 51 -15.78 10.23 4.59
N ASN A 52 -15.72 9.32 3.61
CA ASN A 52 -16.78 8.36 3.28
C ASN A 52 -16.39 6.90 3.59
N PRO A 53 -16.00 6.55 4.82
CA PRO A 53 -15.42 5.24 5.13
C PRO A 53 -16.37 4.08 4.83
N GLU A 54 -17.67 4.22 5.12
CA GLU A 54 -18.65 3.15 4.92
C GLU A 54 -18.75 2.67 3.45
N LYS A 55 -18.54 3.57 2.48
CA LYS A 55 -18.62 3.25 1.05
C LYS A 55 -17.34 2.63 0.50
N LEU A 56 -16.23 2.85 1.19
CA LEU A 56 -14.88 2.56 0.70
C LEU A 56 -14.17 1.48 1.51
N ALA A 57 -14.74 1.10 2.66
CA ALA A 57 -14.21 0.06 3.52
C ALA A 57 -14.20 -1.29 2.80
N GLU A 58 -13.04 -1.92 2.78
CA GLU A 58 -12.86 -3.30 2.31
C GLU A 58 -12.97 -4.28 3.50
N GLU A 59 -13.24 -5.55 3.22
CA GLU A 59 -13.06 -6.61 4.21
C GLU A 59 -11.56 -6.81 4.53
N MET A 60 -11.23 -7.43 5.66
CA MET A 60 -9.83 -7.66 6.06
C MET A 60 -9.05 -8.58 5.08
N ASP A 61 -9.75 -9.43 4.34
CA ASP A 61 -9.19 -10.26 3.26
C ASP A 61 -9.45 -9.66 1.86
N GLY A 62 -9.82 -8.38 1.81
CA GLY A 62 -10.18 -7.65 0.61
C GLY A 62 -9.01 -7.42 -0.37
N LYS A 63 -9.34 -6.76 -1.49
CA LYS A 63 -8.44 -6.60 -2.63
C LYS A 63 -7.14 -5.91 -2.23
N THR A 64 -7.20 -4.84 -1.45
CA THR A 64 -5.98 -4.12 -1.08
C THR A 64 -5.08 -4.93 -0.14
N MET A 65 -5.65 -5.70 0.80
CA MET A 65 -4.86 -6.56 1.69
C MET A 65 -4.17 -7.69 0.92
N GLN A 66 -4.86 -8.34 -0.02
CA GLN A 66 -4.25 -9.31 -0.93
C GLN A 66 -3.15 -8.68 -1.80
N TRP A 67 -3.37 -7.44 -2.26
CA TRP A 67 -2.35 -6.70 -3.01
C TRP A 67 -1.10 -6.41 -2.16
N MET A 68 -1.27 -6.04 -0.89
CA MET A 68 -0.15 -5.82 0.05
C MET A 68 0.63 -7.12 0.27
N GLU A 69 -0.06 -8.24 0.48
CA GLU A 69 0.57 -9.56 0.61
C GLU A 69 1.37 -9.91 -0.66
N ALA A 70 0.81 -9.66 -1.84
CA ALA A 70 1.50 -9.89 -3.10
C ALA A 70 2.75 -9.02 -3.26
N GLN A 71 2.71 -7.74 -2.83
CA GLN A 71 3.91 -6.89 -2.85
C GLN A 71 4.96 -7.37 -1.84
N ALA A 72 4.55 -7.74 -0.63
CA ALA A 72 5.45 -8.27 0.40
C ALA A 72 6.19 -9.52 -0.10
N LYS A 73 5.47 -10.46 -0.72
CA LYS A 73 6.06 -11.66 -1.35
C LYS A 73 7.00 -11.31 -2.51
N LYS A 74 6.60 -10.35 -3.36
CA LYS A 74 7.39 -9.94 -4.53
C LYS A 74 8.73 -9.29 -4.15
N PHE A 75 8.74 -8.46 -3.11
CA PHE A 75 9.93 -7.73 -2.68
C PHE A 75 10.70 -8.43 -1.56
N ASP A 76 10.17 -9.54 -1.03
CA ASP A 76 10.69 -10.25 0.14
C ASP A 76 10.92 -9.28 1.32
N CYS A 77 9.90 -8.46 1.59
CA CYS A 77 9.98 -7.38 2.57
C CYS A 77 8.65 -7.17 3.30
N VAL A 78 8.68 -6.43 4.41
CA VAL A 78 7.46 -5.96 5.08
C VAL A 78 6.85 -4.83 4.26
N VAL A 79 5.52 -4.81 4.14
CA VAL A 79 4.76 -3.69 3.54
C VAL A 79 3.76 -3.20 4.58
N THR A 80 3.74 -1.90 4.85
CA THR A 80 2.83 -1.29 5.82
C THR A 80 2.19 -0.02 5.27
N GLY A 81 1.00 0.29 5.78
CA GLY A 81 0.18 1.44 5.42
C GLY A 81 -1.18 1.37 6.13
N SER A 82 -2.04 2.35 5.89
CA SER A 82 -3.40 2.38 6.46
C SER A 82 -4.45 2.17 5.39
N LEU A 83 -5.53 1.48 5.75
CA LEU A 83 -6.68 1.19 4.91
C LEU A 83 -7.97 1.47 5.70
N ILE A 84 -9.05 1.73 4.97
CA ILE A 84 -10.39 1.66 5.56
C ILE A 84 -10.81 0.19 5.52
N ILE A 85 -10.97 -0.41 6.69
CA ILE A 85 -11.39 -1.81 6.85
C ILE A 85 -12.69 -1.83 7.63
N LYS A 86 -13.62 -2.70 7.25
CA LYS A 86 -14.86 -2.93 8.01
C LYS A 86 -14.54 -3.62 9.34
N GLU A 87 -15.25 -3.22 10.39
CA GLU A 87 -15.23 -3.91 11.69
C GLU A 87 -15.87 -5.30 11.62
#